data_AF-A0A257RNV1-F1
#
_entry.id   AF-A0A257RNV1-F1
#
_cell.length_a   1.000
_cell.length_b   1.000
_cell.length_c   1.000
_cell.angle_alpha   90.00
_cell.angle_beta   90.00
_cell.angle_gamma   90.00
#
_symmetry.space_group_name_H-M   'P 1'
#
loop_
_entity.id
_entity.type
_entity.pdbx_description
1 polymer ?
#
loop_
_entity_poly.entity_id
_entity_poly.type
_entity_poly.pdbx_seq_one_letter_code
_entity_poly.pdbx_strand_id
1 'polypeptide(L)'
;MPQSLTAALRVILGDQLSRGIASLADIDPQSDVVLMAEVLGECTYVPHHPQKIAMILAAMRHFAQALTARGIKVRYIPLDDPDNTGTLSDEVARAVHALHPTRIIATEPGEYRVREAMRNWSAETGIPCEIREDTRFLATADEFAQWAEDRKQLRMEFFYRVMRRKHRILMEGEEPVGGRWNFDSENRKSLPETIEIPTPLRFAPSAETTAVIDLVAARFAGHYGTLDRFDYPVTAQDA
;
A
#
# COMPACT_ATOMS: atom_id res chain seq x y z
N MET A 1 -23.37 -26.60 -13.32
CA MET A 1 -22.40 -26.95 -12.27
C MET A 1 -22.63 -26.00 -11.11
N PRO A 2 -22.63 -26.42 -9.83
CA PRO A 2 -22.73 -25.46 -8.73
C PRO A 2 -21.52 -24.51 -8.82
N GLN A 3 -21.79 -23.20 -8.89
CA GLN A 3 -20.73 -22.20 -8.73
C GLN A 3 -20.11 -22.43 -7.36
N SER A 4 -18.79 -22.68 -7.33
CA SER A 4 -18.04 -22.69 -6.08
C SER A 4 -18.23 -21.33 -5.42
N LEU A 5 -18.95 -21.29 -4.30
CA LEU A 5 -19.12 -20.07 -3.52
C LEU A 5 -17.74 -19.55 -3.10
N THR A 6 -17.48 -18.27 -3.33
CA THR A 6 -16.29 -17.61 -2.81
C THR A 6 -16.47 -17.47 -1.29
N ALA A 7 -15.47 -17.83 -0.49
CA ALA A 7 -15.59 -17.70 0.97
C ALA A 7 -15.42 -16.22 1.36
N ALA A 8 -14.25 -15.63 1.12
CA ALA A 8 -13.99 -14.22 1.33
C ALA A 8 -13.50 -13.50 0.06
N LEU A 9 -13.93 -12.24 -0.09
CA LEU A 9 -13.32 -11.27 -1.00
C LEU A 9 -12.26 -10.49 -0.22
N ARG A 10 -10.99 -10.62 -0.60
CA ARG A 10 -9.85 -9.97 0.07
C ARG A 10 -9.40 -8.77 -0.73
N VAL A 11 -9.62 -7.56 -0.23
CA VAL A 11 -9.25 -6.33 -0.94
C VAL A 11 -7.83 -5.92 -0.56
N ILE A 12 -7.02 -5.59 -1.58
CA ILE A 12 -5.66 -5.05 -1.42
C ILE A 12 -5.56 -3.73 -2.19
N LEU A 13 -5.18 -2.67 -1.48
CA LEU A 13 -4.99 -1.33 -2.03
C LEU A 13 -3.60 -1.15 -2.66
N GLY A 14 -3.42 -0.11 -3.47
CA GLY A 14 -2.19 0.16 -4.21
C GLY A 14 -0.95 0.43 -3.33
N ASP A 15 -1.15 0.79 -2.07
CA ASP A 15 -0.10 1.01 -1.06
C ASP A 15 0.08 -0.19 -0.11
N GLN A 16 -0.65 -1.30 -0.32
CA GLN A 16 -0.70 -2.48 0.56
C GLN A 16 0.01 -3.71 -0.04
N LEU A 17 0.95 -3.51 -0.97
CA LEU A 17 1.61 -4.56 -1.78
C LEU A 17 2.64 -5.39 -1.00
N SER A 18 2.21 -5.99 0.11
CA SER A 18 3.02 -6.83 0.99
C SER A 18 2.48 -8.25 1.06
N ARG A 19 3.38 -9.24 1.01
CA ARG A 19 3.02 -10.66 1.17
C ARG A 19 2.45 -10.97 2.55
N GLY A 20 2.77 -10.14 3.55
CA GLY A 20 2.32 -10.28 4.93
C GLY A 20 1.25 -9.27 5.34
N ILE A 21 0.57 -8.62 4.38
CA ILE A 21 -0.51 -7.69 4.69
C ILE A 21 -1.64 -8.39 5.47
N ALA A 22 -2.25 -7.70 6.44
CA ALA A 22 -3.20 -8.31 7.37
C ALA A 22 -4.42 -8.95 6.68
N SER A 23 -4.88 -8.40 5.55
CA SER A 23 -5.96 -8.97 4.75
C SER A 23 -5.60 -10.30 4.07
N LEU A 24 -4.32 -10.71 4.06
CA LEU A 24 -3.85 -11.99 3.53
C LEU A 24 -3.43 -13.00 4.60
N ALA A 25 -3.41 -12.63 5.89
CA ALA A 25 -2.80 -13.44 6.96
C ALA A 25 -3.36 -14.88 7.08
N ASP A 26 -4.65 -15.06 6.79
CA ASP A 26 -5.40 -16.30 6.91
C ASP A 26 -6.09 -16.70 5.58
N ILE A 27 -5.51 -16.30 4.44
CA ILE A 27 -6.08 -16.61 3.12
C ILE A 27 -6.18 -18.10 2.84
N ASP A 28 -7.37 -18.55 2.42
CA ASP A 28 -7.56 -19.87 1.82
C ASP A 28 -7.49 -19.74 0.29
N PRO A 29 -6.41 -20.17 -0.38
CA PRO A 29 -6.26 -20.03 -1.83
C PRO A 29 -7.27 -20.85 -2.63
N GLN A 30 -7.97 -21.83 -2.02
CA GLN A 30 -8.98 -22.63 -2.70
C GLN A 30 -10.33 -21.91 -2.80
N SER A 31 -10.69 -21.12 -1.79
CA SER A 31 -12.03 -20.55 -1.65
C SER A 31 -12.08 -19.02 -1.65
N ASP A 32 -10.98 -18.33 -1.32
CA ASP A 32 -10.91 -16.87 -1.31
C ASP A 32 -10.48 -16.30 -2.67
N VAL A 33 -10.86 -15.05 -2.91
CA VAL A 33 -10.42 -14.28 -4.08
C VAL A 33 -9.88 -12.94 -3.63
N VAL A 34 -8.69 -12.58 -4.11
CA VAL A 34 -8.10 -11.25 -3.92
C VAL A 34 -8.65 -10.29 -4.97
N LEU A 35 -9.14 -9.12 -4.57
CA LEU A 35 -9.50 -8.01 -5.45
C LEU A 35 -8.43 -6.92 -5.39
N MET A 36 -7.97 -6.52 -6.57
CA MET A 36 -7.14 -5.33 -6.78
C MET A 36 -7.71 -4.57 -7.97
N ALA A 37 -7.81 -3.25 -7.87
CA ALA A 37 -8.39 -2.44 -8.93
C ALA A 37 -7.62 -1.13 -9.12
N GLU A 38 -7.21 -0.86 -10.35
CA GLU A 38 -6.71 0.44 -10.78
C GLU A 38 -7.92 1.32 -11.11
N VAL A 39 -8.24 2.32 -10.29
CA VAL A 39 -9.47 3.11 -10.48
C VAL A 39 -9.17 4.59 -10.69
N LEU A 40 -9.95 5.25 -11.55
CA LEU A 40 -9.74 6.65 -11.91
C LEU A 40 -9.86 7.59 -10.70
N GLY A 41 -10.77 7.31 -9.76
CA GLY A 41 -10.96 8.12 -8.55
C GLY A 41 -9.68 8.23 -7.69
N GLU A 42 -8.91 7.15 -7.59
CA GLU A 42 -7.64 7.14 -6.85
C GLU A 42 -6.48 7.77 -7.63
N CYS A 43 -6.62 7.93 -8.95
CA CYS A 43 -5.61 8.58 -9.80
C CYS A 43 -5.83 10.10 -9.93
N THR A 44 -7.01 10.60 -9.56
CA THR A 44 -7.44 11.98 -9.89
C THR A 44 -7.98 12.80 -8.71
N TYR A 45 -8.11 12.23 -7.50
CA TYR A 45 -8.53 13.01 -6.32
C TYR A 45 -7.59 14.18 -6.00
N VAL A 46 -6.32 14.05 -6.40
CA VAL A 46 -5.37 15.16 -6.62
C VAL A 46 -4.59 14.88 -7.92
N PRO A 47 -4.00 15.90 -8.58
CA PRO A 47 -3.22 15.70 -9.81
C PRO A 47 -1.85 15.09 -9.49
N HIS A 48 -1.80 13.77 -9.27
CA HIS A 48 -0.56 13.07 -8.98
C HIS A 48 0.46 13.17 -10.10
N HIS A 49 1.76 13.20 -9.75
CA HIS A 49 2.83 13.11 -10.72
C HIS A 49 2.69 11.81 -11.55
N PRO A 50 2.81 11.84 -12.89
CA PRO A 50 2.68 10.66 -13.75
C PRO A 50 3.55 9.48 -13.31
N GLN A 51 4.81 9.70 -12.93
CA GLN A 51 5.67 8.62 -12.40
C GLN A 51 5.13 7.96 -11.12
N LYS A 52 4.42 8.70 -10.24
CA LYS A 52 3.79 8.11 -9.05
C LYS A 52 2.68 7.15 -9.47
N ILE A 53 1.83 7.57 -10.42
CA ILE A 53 0.75 6.73 -10.95
C ILE A 53 1.37 5.48 -11.60
N ALA A 54 2.34 5.66 -12.50
CA ALA A 54 3.00 4.55 -13.18
C ALA A 54 3.67 3.56 -12.20
N MET A 55 4.35 4.07 -11.16
CA MET A 55 4.98 3.24 -10.13
C MET A 55 3.95 2.39 -9.38
N ILE A 56 2.86 3.00 -8.91
CA ILE A 56 1.82 2.29 -8.14
C ILE A 56 1.13 1.25 -9.03
N LEU A 57 0.68 1.63 -10.22
CA LEU A 57 -0.03 0.72 -11.12
C LEU A 57 0.88 -0.45 -11.56
N ALA A 58 2.12 -0.17 -11.97
CA ALA A 58 3.07 -1.22 -12.31
C ALA A 58 3.34 -2.15 -11.14
N ALA A 59 3.58 -1.61 -9.93
CA ALA A 59 3.79 -2.42 -8.74
C ALA A 59 2.55 -3.27 -8.40
N MET A 60 1.34 -2.73 -8.56
CA MET A 60 0.09 -3.48 -8.37
C MET A 60 -0.01 -4.66 -9.35
N ARG A 61 0.30 -4.45 -10.64
CA ARG A 61 0.27 -5.52 -11.66
C ARG A 61 1.29 -6.62 -11.35
N HIS A 62 2.53 -6.24 -11.04
CA HIS A 62 3.58 -7.20 -10.62
C HIS A 62 3.19 -7.95 -9.35
N PHE A 63 2.59 -7.27 -8.37
CA PHE A 63 2.14 -7.90 -7.14
C PHE A 63 0.99 -8.90 -7.38
N ALA A 64 0.02 -8.54 -8.23
CA ALA A 64 -1.05 -9.44 -8.64
C ALA A 64 -0.51 -10.70 -9.33
N GLN A 65 0.43 -10.55 -10.27
CA GLN A 65 1.13 -11.66 -10.90
C GLN A 65 1.86 -12.53 -9.87
N ALA A 66 2.55 -11.93 -8.90
CA ALA A 66 3.24 -12.65 -7.84
C ALA A 66 2.29 -13.42 -6.91
N LEU A 67 1.08 -12.90 -6.64
CA LEU A 67 0.05 -13.64 -5.90
C LEU A 67 -0.48 -14.82 -6.74
N THR A 68 -0.78 -14.61 -8.01
CA THR A 68 -1.24 -15.67 -8.92
C THR A 68 -0.20 -16.78 -9.06
N ALA A 69 1.09 -16.45 -9.17
CA ALA A 69 2.18 -17.42 -9.22
C ALA A 69 2.27 -18.29 -7.94
N ARG A 70 1.70 -17.84 -6.82
CA ARG A 70 1.59 -18.60 -5.57
C ARG A 70 0.29 -19.42 -5.46
N GLY A 71 -0.51 -19.48 -6.52
CA GLY A 71 -1.77 -20.20 -6.56
C GLY A 71 -2.95 -19.45 -5.92
N ILE A 72 -2.80 -18.13 -5.65
CA ILE A 72 -3.89 -17.30 -5.13
C ILE A 72 -4.76 -16.82 -6.29
N LYS A 73 -6.08 -16.96 -6.15
CA LYS A 73 -7.04 -16.40 -7.12
C LYS A 73 -7.05 -14.87 -6.98
N VAL A 74 -6.73 -14.18 -8.07
CA VAL A 74 -6.72 -12.71 -8.12
C VAL A 74 -7.72 -12.24 -9.18
N ARG A 75 -8.67 -11.41 -8.78
CA ARG A 75 -9.50 -10.57 -9.65
C ARG A 75 -8.81 -9.21 -9.76
N TYR A 76 -8.05 -9.03 -10.83
CA TYR A 76 -7.36 -7.77 -11.11
C TYR A 76 -8.14 -6.95 -12.13
N ILE A 77 -8.45 -5.69 -11.81
CA ILE A 77 -9.16 -4.78 -12.71
C ILE A 77 -8.19 -3.68 -13.16
N PRO A 78 -7.69 -3.73 -14.41
CA PRO A 78 -6.82 -2.69 -14.95
C PRO A 78 -7.60 -1.41 -15.26
N LEU A 79 -6.88 -0.28 -15.30
CA LEU A 79 -7.47 1.07 -15.42
C LEU A 79 -8.16 1.28 -16.76
N ASP A 80 -7.70 0.58 -17.79
CA ASP A 80 -8.23 0.60 -19.15
C ASP A 80 -9.23 -0.52 -19.45
N ASP A 81 -9.63 -1.31 -18.44
CA ASP A 81 -10.75 -2.24 -18.55
C ASP A 81 -12.04 -1.47 -18.91
N PRO A 82 -12.75 -1.84 -20.00
CA PRO A 82 -13.98 -1.14 -20.41
C PRO A 82 -15.11 -1.22 -19.38
N ASP A 83 -15.10 -2.23 -18.51
CA ASP A 83 -16.08 -2.43 -17.44
C ASP A 83 -15.57 -1.89 -16.08
N ASN A 84 -14.45 -1.16 -16.05
CA ASN A 84 -13.95 -0.50 -14.84
C ASN A 84 -14.94 0.55 -14.36
N THR A 85 -15.38 0.45 -13.11
CA THR A 85 -16.41 1.33 -12.54
C THR A 85 -15.86 2.68 -12.06
N GLY A 86 -14.54 2.84 -11.98
CA GLY A 86 -13.88 4.11 -11.67
C GLY A 86 -13.70 4.41 -10.17
N THR A 87 -14.28 3.62 -9.26
CA THR A 87 -14.08 3.76 -7.81
C THR A 87 -13.86 2.42 -7.11
N LEU A 88 -13.16 2.43 -5.96
CA LEU A 88 -12.93 1.22 -5.17
C LEU A 88 -14.25 0.60 -4.67
N SER A 89 -15.20 1.42 -4.18
CA SER A 89 -16.49 0.94 -3.69
C SER A 89 -17.29 0.25 -4.78
N ASP A 90 -17.35 0.83 -5.98
CA ASP A 90 -18.09 0.24 -7.09
C ASP A 90 -17.44 -1.05 -7.59
N GLU A 91 -16.09 -1.14 -7.59
CA GLU A 91 -15.39 -2.39 -7.93
C GLU A 91 -15.59 -3.49 -6.89
N VAL A 92 -15.65 -3.13 -5.60
CA VAL A 92 -16.03 -4.06 -4.53
C VAL A 92 -17.45 -4.55 -4.74
N ALA A 93 -18.42 -3.66 -4.96
CA ALA A 93 -19.81 -4.03 -5.21
C ALA A 93 -19.95 -4.93 -6.46
N ARG A 94 -19.25 -4.60 -7.55
CA ARG A 94 -19.21 -5.42 -8.77
C ARG A 94 -18.64 -6.81 -8.51
N ALA A 95 -17.55 -6.90 -7.74
CA ALA A 95 -16.96 -8.18 -7.36
C ALA A 95 -17.87 -9.01 -6.45
N VAL A 96 -18.56 -8.39 -5.49
CA VAL A 96 -19.54 -9.06 -4.63
C VAL A 96 -20.68 -9.66 -5.46
N HIS A 97 -21.24 -8.88 -6.38
CA HIS A 97 -22.30 -9.36 -7.28
C HIS A 97 -21.83 -10.53 -8.16
N ALA A 98 -20.60 -10.48 -8.66
CA ALA A 98 -20.08 -11.54 -9.53
C ALA A 98 -19.72 -12.83 -8.78
N LEU A 99 -19.12 -12.70 -7.58
CA LEU A 99 -18.47 -13.82 -6.89
C LEU A 99 -19.28 -14.38 -5.71
N HIS A 100 -20.31 -13.66 -5.27
CA HIS A 100 -21.16 -13.99 -4.13
C HIS A 100 -20.35 -14.41 -2.87
N PRO A 101 -19.35 -13.62 -2.43
CA PRO A 101 -18.58 -13.93 -1.23
C PRO A 101 -19.45 -13.83 0.02
N THR A 102 -19.09 -14.55 1.08
CA THR A 102 -19.81 -14.47 2.36
C THR A 102 -19.37 -13.28 3.23
N ARG A 103 -18.18 -12.71 2.96
CA ARG A 103 -17.62 -11.55 3.66
C ARG A 103 -16.56 -10.84 2.82
N ILE A 104 -16.30 -9.57 3.15
CA ILE A 104 -15.16 -8.77 2.66
C ILE A 104 -14.12 -8.70 3.77
N ILE A 105 -12.84 -8.84 3.42
CA ILE A 105 -11.72 -8.65 4.33
C ILE A 105 -10.77 -7.63 3.70
N ALA A 106 -10.42 -6.58 4.42
CA ALA A 106 -9.47 -5.56 3.96
C ALA A 106 -8.55 -5.12 5.11
N THR A 107 -7.40 -4.54 4.78
CA THR A 107 -6.56 -3.85 5.77
C THR A 107 -6.91 -2.37 5.78
N GLU A 108 -6.87 -1.72 6.93
CA GLU A 108 -7.15 -0.30 7.06
C GLU A 108 -6.31 0.54 6.07
N PRO A 109 -6.89 1.60 5.48
CA PRO A 109 -6.21 2.41 4.49
C PRO A 109 -5.38 3.52 5.15
N GLY A 110 -4.37 4.02 4.43
CA GLY A 110 -3.55 5.16 4.86
C GLY A 110 -4.22 6.54 4.75
N GLU A 111 -5.43 6.63 4.20
CA GLU A 111 -6.14 7.91 3.98
C GLU A 111 -7.56 7.91 4.58
N TYR A 112 -7.93 9.03 5.21
CA TYR A 112 -9.27 9.21 5.81
C TYR A 112 -10.39 9.04 4.78
N ARG A 113 -10.25 9.61 3.58
CA ARG A 113 -11.24 9.51 2.50
C ARG A 113 -11.55 8.05 2.14
N VAL A 114 -10.49 7.24 1.96
CA VAL A 114 -10.63 5.81 1.65
C VAL A 114 -11.24 5.06 2.84
N ARG A 115 -10.86 5.43 4.08
CA ARG A 115 -11.42 4.82 5.29
C ARG A 115 -12.93 5.02 5.39
N GLU A 116 -13.43 6.22 5.10
CA GLU A 116 -14.87 6.49 5.10
C GLU A 116 -15.60 5.69 4.00
N ALA A 117 -15.01 5.57 2.80
CA ALA A 117 -15.57 4.72 1.75
C ALA A 117 -15.65 3.24 2.18
N MET A 118 -14.55 2.71 2.75
CA MET A 118 -14.48 1.31 3.21
C MET A 118 -15.48 1.00 4.33
N ARG A 119 -15.76 1.94 5.22
CA ARG A 119 -16.77 1.77 6.28
C ARG A 119 -18.18 1.53 5.74
N ASN A 120 -18.48 2.04 4.54
CA ASN A 120 -19.80 1.91 3.93
C ASN A 120 -19.96 0.62 3.12
N TRP A 121 -18.88 -0.10 2.78
CA TRP A 121 -18.96 -1.30 1.94
C TRP A 121 -19.94 -2.35 2.45
N SER A 122 -20.03 -2.56 3.76
CA SER A 122 -20.98 -3.54 4.30
C SER A 122 -22.43 -3.14 4.06
N ALA A 123 -22.75 -1.84 4.21
CA ALA A 123 -24.08 -1.31 3.94
C ALA A 123 -24.41 -1.31 2.44
N GLU A 124 -23.43 -0.99 1.60
CA GLU A 124 -23.58 -0.94 0.13
C GLU A 124 -23.75 -2.31 -0.51
N THR A 125 -23.07 -3.33 0.03
CA THR A 125 -23.02 -4.67 -0.57
C THR A 125 -23.95 -5.68 0.13
N GLY A 126 -24.44 -5.37 1.33
CA GLY A 126 -25.28 -6.27 2.12
C GLY A 126 -24.54 -7.46 2.73
N ILE A 127 -23.20 -7.49 2.69
CA ILE A 127 -22.36 -8.52 3.31
C ILE A 127 -21.43 -7.94 4.38
N PRO A 128 -21.04 -8.73 5.40
CA PRO A 128 -20.11 -8.26 6.42
C PRO A 128 -18.76 -7.83 5.83
N CYS A 129 -18.23 -6.69 6.30
CA CYS A 129 -16.90 -6.20 5.96
C CYS A 129 -16.02 -6.13 7.22
N GLU A 130 -14.93 -6.89 7.21
CA GLU A 130 -13.91 -6.92 8.26
C GLU A 130 -12.72 -6.04 7.83
N ILE A 131 -12.53 -4.91 8.51
CA ILE A 131 -11.35 -4.06 8.32
C ILE A 131 -10.34 -4.39 9.42
N ARG A 132 -9.20 -4.94 9.02
CA ARG A 132 -8.10 -5.34 9.89
C ARG A 132 -7.10 -4.22 10.07
N GLU A 133 -6.54 -4.12 11.26
CA GLU A 133 -5.43 -3.23 11.57
C GLU A 133 -4.21 -3.49 10.65
N ASP A 134 -3.48 -2.43 10.32
CA ASP A 134 -2.26 -2.52 9.52
C ASP A 134 -1.04 -2.82 10.40
N THR A 135 -0.65 -4.09 10.42
CA THR A 135 0.48 -4.60 11.21
C THR A 135 1.86 -4.21 10.67
N ARG A 136 1.93 -3.39 9.61
CA ARG A 136 3.21 -2.86 9.08
C ARG A 136 3.76 -1.71 9.93
N PHE A 137 2.91 -1.04 10.72
CA PHE A 137 3.35 0.03 11.61
C PHE A 137 3.92 -0.53 12.92
N LEU A 138 5.00 0.08 13.41
CA LEU A 138 5.67 -0.31 14.66
C LEU A 138 4.87 0.05 15.92
N ALA A 139 3.90 0.95 15.77
CA ALA A 139 2.94 1.34 16.79
C ALA A 139 1.55 1.27 16.21
N THR A 140 0.63 0.69 16.97
CA THR A 140 -0.80 0.71 16.66
C THR A 140 -1.36 2.11 16.83
N ALA A 141 -2.53 2.37 16.23
CA ALA A 141 -3.26 3.62 16.45
C ALA A 141 -3.61 3.80 17.95
N ASP A 142 -4.01 2.71 18.62
CA ASP A 142 -4.35 2.71 20.05
C ASP A 142 -3.13 2.97 20.94
N GLU A 143 -1.97 2.37 20.64
CA GLU A 143 -0.72 2.62 21.37
C GLU A 143 -0.30 4.08 21.24
N PHE A 144 -0.44 4.66 20.04
CA PHE A 144 -0.14 6.07 19.82
C PHE A 144 -1.13 6.97 20.58
N ALA A 145 -2.44 6.65 20.54
CA ALA A 145 -3.46 7.39 21.26
C ALA A 145 -3.20 7.38 22.77
N GLN A 146 -2.91 6.21 23.34
CA GLN A 146 -2.55 6.07 24.75
C GLN A 146 -1.26 6.83 25.11
N TRP A 147 -0.24 6.80 24.25
CA TRP A 147 0.97 7.58 24.48
C TRP A 147 0.71 9.10 24.48
N ALA A 148 -0.28 9.57 23.71
CA ALA A 148 -0.60 10.98 23.52
C ALA A 148 -1.58 11.54 24.57
N GLU A 149 -2.46 10.73 25.15
CA GLU A 149 -3.64 11.11 25.95
C GLU A 149 -3.38 12.23 26.99
N ASP A 150 -2.33 12.10 27.82
CA ASP A 150 -2.06 13.05 28.90
C ASP A 150 -0.99 14.11 28.56
N ARG A 151 -0.59 14.21 27.29
CA ARG A 151 0.53 15.08 26.89
C ARG A 151 0.04 16.41 26.32
N LYS A 152 0.40 17.50 27.00
CA LYS A 152 0.17 18.87 26.51
C LYS A 152 0.94 19.22 25.23
N GLN A 153 2.06 18.54 24.97
CA GLN A 153 2.87 18.72 23.77
C GLN A 153 3.34 17.35 23.27
N LEU A 154 3.16 17.11 21.98
CA LEU A 154 3.66 15.92 21.29
C LEU A 154 5.01 16.24 20.66
N ARG A 155 6.07 15.59 21.10
CA ARG A 155 7.42 15.71 20.52
C ARG A 155 7.91 14.35 20.04
N MET A 156 8.35 14.29 18.79
CA MET A 156 8.82 13.06 18.14
C MET A 156 9.91 12.37 18.97
N GLU A 157 10.84 13.14 19.56
CA GLU A 157 11.92 12.58 20.40
C GLU A 157 11.39 11.66 21.51
N PHE A 158 10.33 12.03 22.22
CA PHE A 158 9.80 11.20 23.31
C PHE A 158 9.12 9.94 22.80
N PHE A 159 8.39 10.02 21.68
CA PHE A 159 7.79 8.85 21.05
C PHE A 159 8.87 7.90 20.51
N TYR A 160 9.89 8.44 19.84
CA TYR A 160 11.04 7.71 19.32
C TYR A 160 11.77 6.90 20.40
N ARG A 161 11.99 7.49 21.59
CA ARG A 161 12.61 6.77 22.72
C ARG A 161 11.73 5.60 23.20
N VAL A 162 10.41 5.74 23.21
CA VAL A 162 9.47 4.65 23.52
C VAL A 162 9.59 3.53 22.48
N MET A 163 9.60 3.88 21.20
CA MET A 163 9.73 2.91 20.10
C MET A 163 11.08 2.17 20.13
N ARG A 164 12.19 2.88 20.39
CA ARG A 164 13.52 2.28 20.57
C ARG A 164 13.53 1.22 21.66
N ARG A 165 12.95 1.51 22.83
CA ARG A 165 12.84 0.56 23.95
C ARG A 165 11.94 -0.62 23.58
N LYS A 166 10.73 -0.35 23.07
CA LYS A 166 9.75 -1.38 22.68
C LYS A 166 10.35 -2.41 21.71
N HIS A 167 11.07 -1.94 20.70
CA HIS A 167 11.62 -2.79 19.63
C HIS A 167 13.08 -3.19 19.84
N ARG A 168 13.70 -2.76 20.96
CA ARG A 168 15.10 -3.03 21.31
C ARG A 168 16.11 -2.66 20.22
N ILE A 169 15.81 -1.63 19.44
CA ILE A 169 16.66 -1.15 18.34
C ILE A 169 17.75 -0.24 18.93
N LEU A 170 19.02 -0.59 18.74
CA LEU A 170 20.18 0.17 19.26
C LEU A 170 20.08 0.43 20.78
N MET A 171 19.82 -0.63 21.54
CA MET A 171 19.69 -0.62 23.00
C MET A 171 20.69 -1.59 23.65
N GLU A 172 21.30 -1.18 24.75
CA GLU A 172 22.10 -2.00 25.67
C GLU A 172 21.35 -2.09 27.00
N GLY A 173 20.56 -3.15 27.17
CA GLY A 173 19.58 -3.21 28.26
C GLY A 173 18.53 -2.10 28.10
N GLU A 174 18.44 -1.21 29.10
CA GLU A 174 17.53 -0.06 29.11
C GLU A 174 18.14 1.22 28.55
N GLU A 175 19.45 1.22 28.30
CA GLU A 175 20.21 2.40 27.85
C GLU A 175 20.42 2.38 26.33
N PRO A 176 20.45 3.55 25.66
CA PRO A 176 20.75 3.61 24.25
C PRO A 176 22.23 3.26 23.99
N VAL A 177 22.50 2.52 22.91
CA VAL A 177 23.86 2.31 22.41
C VAL A 177 24.57 3.67 22.23
N GLY A 178 25.80 3.78 22.75
CA GLY A 178 26.58 5.02 22.70
C GLY A 178 26.14 6.11 23.69
N GLY A 179 25.27 5.79 24.66
CA GLY A 179 24.91 6.66 25.79
C GLY A 179 24.07 7.89 25.44
N ARG A 180 23.65 8.03 24.18
CA ARG A 180 22.82 9.13 23.70
C ARG A 180 21.67 8.59 22.86
N TRP A 181 20.49 9.19 23.03
CA TRP A 181 19.32 8.83 22.24
C TRP A 181 19.44 9.30 20.79
N ASN A 182 20.10 10.43 20.56
CA ASN A 182 20.13 11.08 19.27
C ASN A 182 21.52 11.71 19.00
N PHE A 183 22.01 11.55 17.76
CA PHE A 183 23.27 12.09 17.24
C PHE A 183 23.05 13.10 16.09
N ASP A 184 21.81 13.56 15.88
CA ASP A 184 21.40 14.44 14.77
C ASP A 184 22.25 15.71 14.64
N SER A 185 22.68 16.31 15.75
CA SER A 185 23.54 17.50 15.72
C SER A 185 24.88 17.29 15.02
N GLU A 186 25.37 16.04 14.95
CA GLU A 186 26.62 15.68 14.28
C GLU A 186 26.43 15.52 12.76
N ASN A 187 25.19 15.37 12.29
CA ASN A 187 24.85 15.04 10.91
C ASN A 187 24.40 16.27 10.08
N ARG A 188 24.84 17.48 10.46
CA ARG A 188 24.39 18.76 9.86
C ARG A 188 25.45 19.48 9.01
N LYS A 189 26.64 18.90 8.86
CA LYS A 189 27.71 19.49 8.04
C LYS A 189 27.36 19.34 6.56
N SER A 190 27.69 20.36 5.76
CA SER A 190 27.60 20.28 4.30
C SER A 190 28.49 19.17 3.75
N LEU A 191 28.02 18.50 2.69
CA LEU A 191 28.80 17.48 2.00
C LEU A 191 29.98 18.17 1.27
N PRO A 192 31.24 17.78 1.54
CA PRO A 192 32.39 18.32 0.80
C PRO A 192 32.34 17.95 -0.68
N GLU A 193 32.74 18.89 -1.55
CA GLU A 193 32.76 18.70 -3.01
C GLU A 193 33.72 17.57 -3.46
N THR A 194 34.69 17.20 -2.62
CA THR A 194 35.65 16.13 -2.89
C THR A 194 35.07 14.72 -2.73
N ILE A 195 33.84 14.59 -2.22
CA ILE A 195 33.22 13.29 -2.03
C ILE A 195 32.49 12.87 -3.30
N GLU A 196 32.91 11.76 -3.88
CA GLU A 196 32.17 11.11 -4.97
C GLU A 196 30.91 10.43 -4.42
N ILE A 197 29.74 10.85 -4.91
CA ILE A 197 28.45 10.29 -4.50
C ILE A 197 28.18 9.04 -5.36
N PRO A 198 27.92 7.86 -4.76
CA PRO A 198 27.59 6.68 -5.53
C PRO A 198 26.28 6.90 -6.31
N THR A 199 26.22 6.37 -7.53
CA THR A 199 25.00 6.44 -8.32
C THR A 199 23.93 5.53 -7.69
N PRO A 200 22.70 6.03 -7.45
CA PRO A 200 21.61 5.18 -6.97
C PRO A 200 21.32 4.05 -7.95
N LEU A 201 20.88 2.90 -7.42
CA LEU A 201 20.38 1.81 -8.26
C LEU A 201 19.18 2.29 -9.07
N ARG A 202 19.09 1.83 -10.32
CA ARG A 202 18.06 2.18 -11.30
C ARG A 202 17.58 0.93 -12.00
N PHE A 203 16.28 0.79 -12.18
CA PHE A 203 15.67 -0.39 -12.77
C PHE A 203 15.03 -0.05 -14.11
N ALA A 204 15.49 -0.71 -15.17
CA ALA A 204 14.89 -0.53 -16.49
C ALA A 204 13.44 -1.08 -16.49
N PRO A 205 12.47 -0.37 -17.10
CA PRO A 205 11.10 -0.86 -17.19
C PRO A 205 11.01 -2.22 -17.89
N SER A 206 10.28 -3.16 -17.27
CA SER A 206 9.87 -4.40 -17.92
C SER A 206 8.82 -4.13 -19.01
N ALA A 207 8.43 -5.16 -19.78
CA ALA A 207 7.35 -5.02 -20.77
C ALA A 207 6.02 -4.59 -20.12
N GLU A 208 5.66 -5.18 -18.97
CA GLU A 208 4.46 -4.81 -18.20
C GLU A 208 4.54 -3.35 -17.72
N THR A 209 5.70 -2.95 -17.18
CA THR A 209 5.94 -1.58 -16.71
C THR A 209 5.86 -0.58 -17.86
N THR A 210 6.37 -0.93 -19.04
CA THR A 210 6.31 -0.09 -20.24
C THR A 210 4.86 0.13 -20.68
N ALA A 211 4.05 -0.93 -20.70
CA ALA A 211 2.62 -0.82 -21.02
C ALA A 211 1.86 0.10 -20.04
N VAL A 212 2.20 0.04 -18.74
CA VAL A 212 1.66 0.97 -17.74
C VAL A 212 2.11 2.41 -17.99
N ILE A 213 3.39 2.63 -18.32
CA ILE A 213 3.91 3.97 -18.64
C ILE A 213 3.16 4.57 -19.83
N ASP A 214 2.95 3.79 -20.89
CA ASP A 214 2.22 4.23 -22.08
C ASP A 214 0.75 4.57 -21.75
N LEU A 215 0.09 3.74 -20.94
CA LEU A 215 -1.27 3.99 -20.46
C LEU A 215 -1.34 5.29 -19.65
N VAL A 216 -0.39 5.51 -18.74
CA VAL A 216 -0.35 6.72 -17.91
C VAL A 216 -0.07 7.96 -18.75
N ALA A 217 0.83 7.86 -19.73
CA ALA A 217 1.12 8.94 -20.67
C ALA A 217 -0.15 9.37 -21.44
N ALA A 218 -0.96 8.39 -21.88
CA ALA A 218 -2.20 8.66 -22.62
C ALA A 218 -3.30 9.24 -21.72
N ARG A 219 -3.47 8.75 -20.49
CA ARG A 219 -4.60 9.10 -19.61
C ARG A 219 -4.37 10.35 -18.78
N PHE A 220 -3.11 10.66 -18.44
CA PHE A 220 -2.76 11.71 -17.47
C PHE A 220 -1.79 12.76 -18.05
N ALA A 221 -1.83 12.98 -19.37
CA ALA A 221 -0.97 13.95 -20.06
C ALA A 221 -1.06 15.40 -19.52
N GLY A 222 -2.17 15.75 -18.86
CA GLY A 222 -2.37 17.06 -18.24
C GLY A 222 -1.80 17.20 -16.82
N HIS A 223 -1.25 16.14 -16.23
CA HIS A 223 -0.70 16.18 -14.88
C HIS A 223 0.71 16.79 -14.87
N TYR A 224 1.09 17.39 -13.73
CA TYR A 224 2.44 17.93 -13.54
C TYR A 224 3.50 16.82 -13.49
N GLY A 225 4.52 16.92 -14.34
CA GLY A 225 5.67 16.00 -14.37
C GLY A 225 5.92 15.35 -15.72
N THR A 226 7.02 14.62 -15.84
CA THR A 226 7.34 13.79 -17.02
C THR A 226 7.52 12.33 -16.63
N LEU A 227 7.20 11.42 -17.54
CA LEU A 227 7.50 9.98 -17.43
C LEU A 227 8.92 9.63 -17.88
N ASP A 228 9.67 10.59 -18.45
CA ASP A 228 11.05 10.38 -18.87
C ASP A 228 11.90 9.85 -17.71
N ARG A 229 12.77 8.89 -18.02
CA ARG A 229 13.71 8.28 -17.07
C ARG A 229 13.04 7.57 -15.89
N PHE A 230 11.83 7.03 -16.07
CA PHE A 230 11.25 6.13 -15.08
C PHE A 230 12.23 4.98 -14.77
N ASP A 231 12.69 4.90 -13.52
CA ASP A 231 13.70 3.93 -13.07
C ASP A 231 13.43 3.33 -11.69
N TYR A 232 12.19 3.45 -11.20
CA TYR A 232 11.76 2.93 -9.91
C TYR A 232 11.69 1.39 -9.87
N PRO A 233 12.04 0.77 -8.73
CA PRO A 233 11.73 -0.64 -8.50
C PRO A 233 10.21 -0.82 -8.37
N VAL A 234 9.65 -1.74 -9.16
CA VAL A 234 8.21 -2.07 -9.12
C VAL A 234 7.95 -3.53 -8.74
N THR A 235 8.99 -4.25 -8.33
CA THR A 235 8.91 -5.60 -7.78
C THR A 235 9.55 -5.64 -6.40
N ALA A 236 9.12 -6.58 -5.56
CA ALA A 236 9.72 -6.79 -4.24
C ALA A 236 11.16 -7.34 -4.28
N GLN A 237 11.64 -7.79 -5.45
CA GLN A 237 13.01 -8.25 -5.63
C GLN A 237 13.94 -7.09 -5.97
N ASP A 238 13.43 -6.06 -6.65
CA ASP A 238 14.18 -4.87 -7.03
C ASP A 238 14.29 -3.85 -5.89
N ALA A 239 13.36 -3.87 -4.93
CA ALA A 239 13.33 -2.98 -3.77
C ALA A 239 14.15 -3.53 -2.59
#